data_AF-A0A4R1S9R5-F1
#
_entry.id   AF-A0A4R1S9R5-F1
#
_cell.length_a   1.000
_cell.length_b   1.000
_cell.length_c   1.000
_cell.angle_alpha   90.00
_cell.angle_beta   90.00
_cell.angle_gamma   90.00
#
_symmetry.space_group_name_H-M   'P 1'
#
loop_
_entity.id
_entity.type
_entity.pdbx_description
1 polymer ?
#
loop_
_entity_poly.entity_id
_entity_poly.type
_entity_poly.pdbx_seq_one_letter_code
_entity_poly.pdbx_strand_id
1 'polypeptide(L)'
;MTAASIAILLFVTLQRLLELVYARRNTAALLARGGVEVAGEHYPFMVGMHAAWLAGLWLLAPGQPISLPWLLIFVILQALRLWVLATLKDRWTTRIIVLPGAPLVQDGPYRFIRHPNYAIVVGEIAALPLTFGLTFYALAFSVLNAAILYVRIQAENAALEKAMILK
;
A
#
# COMPACT_ATOMS: atom_id res chain seq x y z
N MET A 1 3.13 -18.29 -21.11
CA MET A 1 2.41 -17.12 -20.57
C MET A 1 1.92 -17.39 -19.15
N THR A 2 1.28 -18.52 -18.87
CA THR A 2 0.85 -18.93 -17.53
C THR A 2 1.97 -18.91 -16.47
N ALA A 3 3.17 -19.45 -16.79
CA ALA A 3 4.30 -19.46 -15.86
C ALA A 3 4.76 -18.03 -15.46
N ALA A 4 4.74 -17.09 -16.39
CA ALA A 4 5.11 -15.70 -16.12
C ALA A 4 4.05 -15.00 -15.25
N SER A 5 2.76 -15.19 -15.54
CA SER A 5 1.67 -14.69 -14.68
C SER A 5 1.79 -15.24 -13.25
N ILE A 6 2.02 -16.56 -13.11
CA ILE A 6 2.23 -17.20 -11.80
C ILE A 6 3.42 -16.59 -11.08
N ALA A 7 4.56 -16.38 -11.75
CA ALA A 7 5.74 -15.78 -11.14
C ALA A 7 5.48 -14.36 -10.64
N ILE A 8 4.80 -13.52 -11.43
CA ILE A 8 4.41 -12.16 -11.03
C ILE A 8 3.48 -12.23 -9.80
N LEU A 9 2.44 -13.07 -9.83
CA LEU A 9 1.50 -13.19 -8.72
C LEU A 9 2.16 -13.73 -7.44
N LEU A 10 3.06 -14.71 -7.56
CA LEU A 10 3.86 -15.20 -6.44
C LEU A 10 4.70 -14.09 -5.84
N PHE A 11 5.42 -13.33 -6.67
CA PHE A 11 6.20 -12.19 -6.22
C PHE A 11 5.34 -11.20 -5.42
N VAL A 12 4.21 -10.77 -5.98
CA VAL A 12 3.30 -9.81 -5.32
C VAL A 12 2.73 -10.38 -4.03
N THR A 13 2.33 -11.66 -4.03
CA THR A 13 1.79 -12.33 -2.84
C THR A 13 2.82 -12.39 -1.72
N LEU A 14 4.04 -12.85 -2.03
CA LEU A 14 5.13 -12.91 -1.06
C LEU A 14 5.49 -11.53 -0.54
N GLN A 15 5.57 -10.54 -1.43
CA GLN A 15 5.83 -9.16 -1.04
C GLN A 15 4.77 -8.63 -0.07
N ARG A 16 3.47 -8.81 -0.34
CA ARG A 16 2.39 -8.37 0.56
C ARG A 16 2.50 -9.04 1.93
N LEU A 17 2.83 -10.33 1.98
CA LEU A 17 3.00 -11.05 3.25
C LEU A 17 4.21 -10.53 4.04
N LEU A 18 5.35 -10.34 3.37
CA LEU A 18 6.56 -9.79 4.00
C LEU A 18 6.33 -8.38 4.53
N GLU A 19 5.62 -7.55 3.76
CA GLU A 19 5.19 -6.22 4.17
C GLU A 19 4.27 -6.26 5.39
N LEU A 20 3.32 -7.19 5.47
CA LEU A 20 2.47 -7.33 6.66
C LEU A 20 3.29 -7.73 7.89
N VAL A 21 4.26 -8.63 7.75
CA VAL A 21 5.18 -9.01 8.84
C VAL A 21 6.02 -7.81 9.27
N TYR A 22 6.56 -7.07 8.31
CA TYR A 22 7.36 -5.86 8.55
C TYR A 22 6.53 -4.77 9.26
N ALA A 23 5.33 -4.48 8.77
CA ALA A 23 4.39 -3.56 9.40
C ALA A 23 4.06 -3.96 10.82
N ARG A 24 3.79 -5.25 11.08
CA ARG A 24 3.44 -5.75 12.42
C ARG A 24 4.57 -5.52 13.42
N ARG A 25 5.82 -5.77 13.02
CA ARG A 25 7.01 -5.51 13.86
C ARG A 25 7.13 -4.03 14.18
N ASN A 26 7.01 -3.17 13.16
CA ASN A 26 7.08 -1.72 13.33
C ASN A 26 5.95 -1.18 14.20
N THR A 27 4.71 -1.66 14.01
CA THR A 27 3.56 -1.30 14.86
C THR A 27 3.86 -1.62 16.32
N ALA A 28 4.32 -2.83 16.63
CA ALA A 28 4.66 -3.20 18.00
C ALA A 28 5.75 -2.29 18.60
N ALA A 29 6.80 -1.99 17.83
CA ALA A 29 7.88 -1.10 18.26
C ALA A 29 7.41 0.34 18.49
N LEU A 30 6.54 0.87 17.61
CA LEU A 30 5.99 2.22 17.75
C LEU A 30 5.06 2.33 18.95
N LEU A 31 4.18 1.34 19.17
CA LEU A 31 3.30 1.30 20.34
C LEU A 31 4.11 1.22 21.65
N ALA A 32 5.17 0.41 21.69
CA ALA A 32 6.08 0.34 22.84
C ALA A 32 6.80 1.67 23.13
N ARG A 33 6.95 2.54 22.12
CA ARG A 33 7.50 3.90 22.26
C ARG A 33 6.46 4.96 22.61
N GLY A 34 5.21 4.57 22.91
CA GLY A 34 4.11 5.50 23.20
C GLY A 34 3.34 5.98 21.97
N GLY A 35 3.51 5.30 20.83
CA GLY A 35 2.67 5.51 19.65
C GLY A 35 1.22 5.13 19.94
N VAL A 36 0.29 5.84 19.30
CA VAL A 36 -1.15 5.61 19.43
C VAL A 36 -1.71 5.18 18.08
N GLU A 37 -2.46 4.09 18.06
CA GLU A 37 -3.23 3.70 16.88
C GLU A 37 -4.49 4.55 16.75
N VAL A 38 -4.72 5.07 15.54
CA VAL A 38 -5.89 5.88 15.20
C VAL A 38 -6.66 5.21 14.06
N ALA A 39 -7.98 5.31 14.10
CA ALA A 39 -8.88 4.83 13.06
C ALA A 39 -8.67 3.34 12.67
N GLY A 40 -8.49 2.47 13.67
CA GLY A 40 -8.27 1.04 13.46
C GLY A 40 -9.44 0.32 12.78
N GLU A 41 -10.65 0.89 12.84
CA GLU A 41 -11.90 0.31 12.32
C GLU A 41 -11.89 0.10 10.80
N HIS A 42 -11.19 0.94 10.03
CA HIS A 42 -11.14 0.81 8.58
C HIS A 42 -10.06 -0.19 8.10
N TYR A 43 -9.15 -0.62 8.99
CA TYR A 43 -8.04 -1.50 8.63
C TYR A 43 -8.50 -2.88 8.10
N PRO A 44 -9.45 -3.59 8.73
CA PRO A 44 -9.94 -4.87 8.21
C PRO A 44 -10.55 -4.77 6.81
N PHE A 45 -11.27 -3.68 6.50
CA PHE A 45 -11.84 -3.46 5.17
C PHE A 45 -10.77 -3.31 4.09
N MET A 46 -9.70 -2.56 4.40
CA MET A 46 -8.56 -2.43 3.49
C MET A 46 -7.87 -3.78 3.25
N VAL A 47 -7.64 -4.57 4.30
CA VAL A 47 -7.03 -5.91 4.18
C VAL A 47 -7.93 -6.84 3.37
N GLY A 48 -9.23 -6.85 3.65
CA GLY A 48 -10.23 -7.63 2.92
C GLY A 48 -10.28 -7.26 1.44
N MET A 49 -10.27 -5.97 1.10
CA MET A 49 -10.22 -5.51 -0.29
C MET A 49 -8.95 -6.00 -1.00
N HIS A 50 -7.77 -5.87 -0.38
CA HIS A 50 -6.52 -6.32 -0.99
C HIS A 50 -6.45 -7.85 -1.12
N ALA A 51 -6.99 -8.58 -0.14
CA ALA A 51 -7.09 -10.03 -0.21
C ALA A 51 -8.02 -10.48 -1.34
N ALA A 52 -9.20 -9.84 -1.48
CA ALA A 52 -10.13 -10.10 -2.57
C ALA A 52 -9.53 -9.74 -3.95
N TRP A 53 -8.82 -8.62 -4.03
CA TRP A 53 -8.08 -8.19 -5.22
C TRP A 53 -7.04 -9.22 -5.65
N LEU A 54 -6.22 -9.68 -4.70
CA LEU A 54 -5.16 -10.64 -4.99
C LEU A 54 -5.73 -12.04 -5.31
N ALA A 55 -6.77 -12.47 -4.58
CA ALA A 55 -7.43 -13.75 -4.83
C ALA A 55 -8.08 -13.78 -6.22
N GLY A 56 -8.79 -12.72 -6.62
CA GLY A 56 -9.38 -12.67 -7.96
C GLY A 56 -8.33 -12.62 -9.06
N LEU A 57 -7.17 -11.97 -8.84
CA LEU A 57 -6.05 -12.04 -9.78
C LEU A 57 -5.51 -13.47 -9.93
N TRP A 58 -5.37 -14.23 -8.84
CA TRP A 58 -5.00 -15.65 -8.90
C TRP A 58 -5.98 -16.51 -9.69
N LEU A 59 -7.26 -16.14 -9.71
CA LEU A 59 -8.30 -16.84 -10.48
C LEU A 59 -8.32 -16.43 -11.95
N LEU A 60 -8.12 -15.14 -12.25
CA LEU A 60 -8.41 -14.56 -13.57
C LEU A 60 -7.18 -14.33 -14.45
N ALA A 61 -6.00 -14.13 -13.87
CA ALA A 61 -4.79 -13.76 -14.62
C ALA A 61 -3.99 -14.93 -15.22
N PRO A 62 -3.97 -16.15 -14.66
CA PRO A 62 -3.26 -17.27 -15.29
C PRO A 62 -3.76 -17.55 -16.71
N GLY A 63 -2.82 -17.63 -17.66
CA GLY A 63 -3.15 -17.85 -19.08
C GLY A 63 -3.45 -16.57 -19.88
N GLN A 64 -3.64 -15.43 -19.23
CA GLN A 64 -3.83 -14.14 -19.91
C GLN A 64 -2.53 -13.62 -20.55
N PRO A 65 -2.62 -12.84 -21.65
CA PRO A 65 -1.50 -12.10 -22.18
C PRO A 65 -0.98 -11.05 -21.23
N ILE A 66 0.35 -10.88 -21.26
CA ILE A 66 1.07 -9.91 -20.44
C ILE A 66 1.31 -8.67 -21.28
N SER A 67 0.72 -7.55 -20.87
CA SER A 67 0.98 -6.24 -21.43
C SER A 67 2.28 -5.68 -20.86
N LEU A 68 3.34 -5.64 -21.68
CA LEU A 68 4.65 -5.12 -21.29
C LEU A 68 4.63 -3.66 -20.80
N PRO A 69 3.87 -2.72 -21.42
CA PRO A 69 3.79 -1.35 -20.91
C PRO A 69 3.26 -1.28 -19.47
N TRP A 70 2.19 -2.02 -19.15
CA TRP A 70 1.63 -2.07 -17.80
C TRP A 70 2.54 -2.78 -16.81
N LEU A 71 3.21 -3.85 -17.24
CA LEU A 71 4.22 -4.52 -16.42
C LEU A 71 5.38 -3.58 -16.08
N LEU A 72 5.86 -2.78 -17.05
CA LEU A 72 6.93 -1.83 -16.82
C LEU A 72 6.52 -0.74 -15.82
N ILE A 73 5.30 -0.20 -15.95
CA ILE A 73 4.72 0.73 -14.96
C ILE A 73 4.68 0.06 -13.57
N PHE A 74 4.23 -1.19 -13.49
CA PHE A 74 4.19 -1.94 -12.25
C PHE A 74 5.58 -2.10 -11.62
N VAL A 75 6.61 -2.41 -12.41
CA VAL A 75 8.01 -2.52 -11.94
C VAL A 75 8.54 -1.19 -11.42
N ILE A 76 8.23 -0.07 -12.09
CA ILE A 76 8.61 1.28 -11.61
C ILE A 76 7.95 1.55 -10.25
N LEU A 77 6.67 1.19 -10.10
CA LEU A 77 5.96 1.32 -8.82
C LEU A 77 6.61 0.48 -7.71
N GLN A 78 7.13 -0.71 -8.02
CA GLN A 78 7.89 -1.51 -7.06
C GLN A 78 9.19 -0.83 -6.62
N ALA A 79 9.92 -0.19 -7.54
CA ALA A 79 11.12 0.57 -7.17
C ALA A 79 10.78 1.76 -6.26
N LEU A 80 9.72 2.51 -6.58
CA LEU A 80 9.23 3.61 -5.75
C LEU A 80 8.78 3.13 -4.36
N ARG A 81 8.16 1.94 -4.29
CA ARG A 81 7.76 1.32 -3.04
C ARG A 81 8.96 1.01 -2.16
N LEU A 82 9.99 0.38 -2.71
CA LEU A 82 11.23 0.13 -1.96
C LEU A 82 11.86 1.42 -1.46
N TRP A 83 11.80 2.51 -2.25
CA TRP A 83 12.27 3.82 -1.82
C TRP A 83 11.44 4.39 -0.65
N VAL A 84 10.12 4.25 -0.67
CA VAL A 84 9.23 4.62 0.45
C VAL A 84 9.57 3.81 1.71
N LEU A 85 9.70 2.48 1.60
CA LEU A 85 10.04 1.61 2.73
C LEU A 85 11.42 1.98 3.31
N ALA A 86 12.41 2.23 2.45
CA ALA A 86 13.76 2.64 2.86
C ALA A 86 13.79 4.03 3.51
N THR A 87 12.88 4.92 3.12
CA THR A 87 12.76 6.27 3.70
C THR A 87 12.08 6.23 5.06
N LEU A 88 10.96 5.52 5.19
CA LEU A 88 10.19 5.46 6.43
C LEU A 88 10.76 4.51 7.48
N LYS A 89 11.48 3.45 7.07
CA LYS A 89 12.12 2.47 7.96
C LYS A 89 11.16 1.96 9.04
N ASP A 90 11.48 2.17 10.32
CA ASP A 90 10.73 1.75 11.51
C ASP A 90 9.37 2.46 11.66
N ARG A 91 9.14 3.54 10.91
CA ARG A 91 7.87 4.28 10.91
C ARG A 91 6.86 3.75 9.89
N TRP A 92 7.29 2.89 8.96
CA TRP A 92 6.37 2.33 7.97
C TRP A 92 5.47 1.30 8.63
N THR A 93 4.16 1.52 8.58
CA THR A 93 3.15 0.58 9.06
C THR A 93 1.93 0.58 8.15
N THR A 94 1.18 -0.51 8.17
CA THR A 94 -0.10 -0.60 7.44
C THR A 94 -1.27 -0.02 8.24
N ARG A 95 -1.09 0.25 9.54
CA ARG A 95 -2.06 0.91 10.42
C ARG A 95 -1.70 2.39 10.55
N ILE A 96 -2.62 3.25 10.99
CA ILE A 96 -2.26 4.65 11.26
C ILE A 96 -1.75 4.69 12.70
N ILE A 97 -0.43 4.69 12.86
CA ILE A 97 0.22 4.84 14.16
C ILE A 97 0.89 6.20 14.20
N VAL A 98 0.51 7.02 15.16
CA VAL A 98 1.11 8.34 15.36
C VAL A 98 1.91 8.32 16.65
N LEU A 99 3.16 8.79 16.58
CA LEU A 99 4.03 8.96 17.74
C LEU A 99 4.00 10.45 18.14
N PRO A 100 3.35 10.82 19.26
CA PRO A 100 3.26 12.21 19.69
C PRO A 100 4.64 12.88 19.80
N GLY A 101 4.76 14.12 19.36
CA GLY A 101 6.00 14.89 19.39
C GLY A 101 7.08 14.47 18.39
N ALA A 102 6.91 13.37 17.64
CA ALA A 102 7.87 12.96 16.62
C ALA A 102 7.72 13.82 15.34
N PRO A 103 8.80 14.36 14.76
CA PRO A 103 8.73 15.17 13.55
C PRO A 103 8.20 14.35 12.36
N LEU A 104 7.60 14.99 11.37
CA LEU A 104 7.24 14.31 10.12
C LEU A 104 8.48 13.97 9.29
N VAL A 105 8.44 12.85 8.57
CA VAL A 105 9.48 12.49 7.61
C VAL A 105 9.30 13.35 6.35
N GLN A 106 10.33 14.11 5.97
CA GLN A 106 10.31 15.01 4.81
C GLN A 106 11.33 14.63 3.73
N ASP A 107 12.09 13.55 3.94
CA ASP A 107 13.12 13.08 3.01
C ASP A 107 12.56 12.16 1.91
N GLY A 108 13.42 11.79 0.96
CA GLY A 108 13.10 10.78 -0.05
C GLY A 108 11.92 11.19 -0.93
N PRO A 109 10.89 10.35 -1.12
CA PRO A 109 9.73 10.70 -1.92
C PRO A 109 8.78 11.68 -1.21
N TYR A 110 8.89 11.83 0.11
CA TYR A 110 8.00 12.71 0.90
C TYR A 110 8.28 14.20 0.69
N ARG A 111 9.40 14.56 0.05
CA ARG A 111 9.68 15.94 -0.38
C ARG A 111 8.81 16.41 -1.55
N PHE A 112 8.24 15.48 -2.32
CA PHE A 112 7.47 15.80 -3.53
C PHE A 112 5.97 15.78 -3.28
N ILE A 113 5.49 14.79 -2.51
CA ILE A 113 4.07 14.60 -2.20
C ILE A 113 3.92 14.09 -0.77
N ARG A 114 2.77 14.41 -0.13
CA ARG A 114 2.50 14.05 1.28
C ARG A 114 2.34 12.54 1.51
N HIS A 115 1.72 11.84 0.56
CA HIS A 115 1.40 10.41 0.70
C HIS A 115 1.92 9.57 -0.49
N PRO A 116 3.24 9.48 -0.70
CA PRO A 116 3.80 8.72 -1.82
C PRO A 116 3.43 7.24 -1.75
N ASN A 117 3.33 6.66 -0.56
CA ASN A 117 2.87 5.28 -0.37
C ASN A 117 1.47 5.04 -0.95
N TYR A 118 0.54 5.97 -0.77
CA TYR A 118 -0.83 5.82 -1.30
C TYR A 118 -0.89 6.00 -2.81
N ALA A 119 -0.10 6.94 -3.37
CA ALA A 119 0.01 7.07 -4.82
C ALA A 119 0.52 5.75 -5.47
N ILE A 120 1.49 5.10 -4.83
CA ILE A 120 1.99 3.81 -5.27
C ILE A 120 0.91 2.73 -5.20
N VAL A 121 0.18 2.64 -4.08
CA VAL A 121 -0.92 1.66 -3.93
C VAL A 121 -1.99 1.87 -5.01
N VAL A 122 -2.39 3.11 -5.28
CA VAL A 122 -3.33 3.43 -6.38
C VAL A 122 -2.80 2.91 -7.72
N GLY A 123 -1.53 3.19 -8.02
CA GLY A 123 -0.88 2.71 -9.24
C GLY A 123 -0.84 1.19 -9.32
N GLU A 124 -0.51 0.49 -8.23
CA GLU A 124 -0.40 -0.97 -8.20
C GLU A 124 -1.76 -1.66 -8.40
N ILE A 125 -2.80 -1.16 -7.72
CA ILE A 125 -4.16 -1.71 -7.80
C ILE A 125 -4.69 -1.64 -9.24
N ALA A 126 -4.32 -0.60 -9.99
CA ALA A 126 -4.68 -0.46 -11.40
C ALA A 126 -3.73 -1.23 -12.34
N ALA A 127 -2.42 -1.03 -12.20
CA ALA A 127 -1.43 -1.52 -13.18
C ALA A 127 -1.31 -3.04 -13.21
N LEU A 128 -1.44 -3.73 -12.07
CA LEU A 128 -1.28 -5.18 -12.05
C LEU A 128 -2.42 -5.91 -12.78
N PRO A 129 -3.72 -5.64 -12.55
CA PRO A 129 -4.78 -6.23 -13.37
C PRO A 129 -4.68 -5.83 -14.85
N LEU A 130 -4.30 -4.59 -15.15
CA LEU A 130 -4.10 -4.12 -16.53
C LEU A 130 -2.94 -4.84 -17.24
N THR A 131 -1.94 -5.31 -16.50
CA THR A 131 -0.89 -6.17 -17.02
C THR A 131 -1.47 -7.46 -17.62
N PHE A 132 -2.60 -7.95 -17.08
CA PHE A 132 -3.29 -9.15 -17.56
C PHE A 132 -4.54 -8.84 -18.41
N GLY A 133 -4.72 -7.59 -18.85
CA GLY A 133 -5.87 -7.18 -19.66
C GLY A 133 -7.20 -7.11 -18.89
N LEU A 134 -7.18 -7.18 -17.56
CA LEU A 134 -8.37 -7.23 -16.71
C LEU A 134 -8.91 -5.81 -16.42
N THR A 135 -9.33 -5.08 -17.45
CA THR A 135 -9.69 -3.65 -17.36
C THR A 135 -10.84 -3.37 -16.39
N PHE A 136 -11.93 -4.13 -16.45
CA PHE A 136 -13.07 -3.94 -15.53
C PHE A 136 -12.69 -4.27 -14.08
N TYR A 137 -11.82 -5.27 -13.88
CA TYR A 137 -11.29 -5.61 -12.57
C TYR A 137 -10.42 -4.48 -12.00
N ALA A 138 -9.53 -3.93 -12.83
CA ALA A 138 -8.72 -2.76 -12.48
C ALA A 138 -9.60 -1.58 -12.05
N LEU A 139 -10.63 -1.27 -12.84
CA LEU A 139 -11.54 -0.16 -12.57
C LEU A 139 -12.31 -0.36 -11.26
N ALA A 140 -12.92 -1.53 -11.06
CA ALA A 140 -13.71 -1.83 -9.88
C ALA A 140 -12.87 -1.70 -8.59
N PHE A 141 -11.69 -2.31 -8.57
CA PHE A 141 -10.81 -2.22 -7.40
C PHE A 141 -10.15 -0.85 -7.24
N SER A 142 -9.94 -0.09 -8.32
CA SER A 142 -9.48 1.30 -8.21
C SER A 142 -10.51 2.18 -7.52
N VAL A 143 -11.81 2.01 -7.84
CA VAL A 143 -12.90 2.73 -7.18
C VAL A 143 -13.01 2.35 -5.71
N LEU A 144 -12.98 1.05 -5.38
CA LEU A 144 -12.99 0.58 -3.99
C LEU A 144 -11.79 1.11 -3.21
N ASN A 145 -10.60 1.06 -3.80
CA ASN A 145 -9.38 1.56 -3.19
C ASN A 145 -9.44 3.08 -2.97
N ALA A 146 -9.99 3.84 -3.92
CA ALA A 146 -10.18 5.28 -3.76
C ALA A 146 -11.10 5.60 -2.57
N ALA A 147 -12.19 4.85 -2.39
CA ALA A 147 -13.11 5.04 -1.26
C ALA A 147 -12.41 4.78 0.09
N ILE A 148 -11.64 3.70 0.19
CA ILE A 148 -10.88 3.36 1.41
C ILE A 148 -9.80 4.41 1.68
N LEU A 149 -9.04 4.80 0.66
CA LEU A 149 -7.98 5.79 0.80
C LEU A 149 -8.51 7.18 1.17
N TYR A 150 -9.70 7.56 0.67
CA TYR A 150 -10.32 8.82 1.06
C TYR A 150 -10.53 8.90 2.57
N VAL A 151 -11.16 7.88 3.18
CA VAL A 151 -11.37 7.83 4.63
C VAL A 151 -10.02 7.80 5.38
N ARG A 152 -9.08 6.98 4.89
CA ARG A 152 -7.79 6.78 5.53
C ARG A 152 -6.91 8.04 5.52
N ILE A 153 -6.85 8.75 4.39
CA ILE A 153 -6.08 9.99 4.26
C ILE A 153 -6.62 11.07 5.20
N GLN A 154 -7.94 11.19 5.30
CA GLN A 154 -8.56 12.14 6.22
C GLN A 154 -8.24 11.81 7.68
N ALA A 155 -8.35 10.53 8.06
CA ALA A 155 -8.00 10.08 9.40
C ALA A 155 -6.51 10.30 9.74
N GLU A 156 -5.61 9.98 8.80
CA GLU A 156 -4.16 10.16 8.98
C GLU A 156 -3.81 11.65 9.10
N ASN A 157 -4.31 12.51 8.22
CA ASN A 157 -4.02 13.94 8.27
C ASN A 157 -4.52 14.58 9.57
N ALA A 158 -5.74 14.24 10.01
CA ALA A 158 -6.27 14.73 11.28
C ALA A 158 -5.44 14.24 12.49
N ALA A 159 -4.94 13.00 12.44
CA ALA A 159 -4.11 12.45 13.50
C ALA A 159 -2.72 13.12 13.56
N LEU A 160 -2.09 13.34 12.40
CA LEU A 160 -0.80 14.03 12.30
C LEU A 160 -0.91 15.49 12.75
N GLU A 161 -1.97 16.20 12.38
CA GLU A 161 -2.20 17.57 12.81
C GLU A 161 -2.33 17.68 14.33
N LYS A 162 -3.16 16.82 14.95
CA LYS A 162 -3.31 16.78 16.42
C LYS A 162 -2.00 16.47 17.13
N ALA A 163 -1.24 15.50 16.63
CA ALA A 163 0.03 15.10 17.25
C ALA A 163 1.15 16.14 17.11
N MET A 164 1.08 17.02 16.09
CA MET A 164 1.99 18.15 15.94
C MET A 164 1.61 19.34 16.82
N ILE A 165 0.33 19.50 17.19
CA ILE A 165 -0.18 20.58 18.05
C ILE A 165 0.09 20.30 19.54
N LEU A 166 0.11 19.03 19.97
CA LEU A 166 0.36 18.62 21.37
C LEU A 166 1.85 18.72 21.81
N LYS A 167 2.55 19.79 21.40
CA LYS A 167 3.90 20.10 21.87
C LYS A 167 3.93 20.49 23.34
#